data_AF-A0A4Q6ADZ0-F1
#
_entry.id   AF-A0A4Q6ADZ0-F1
#
_cell.length_a   1.000
_cell.length_b   1.000
_cell.length_c   1.000
_cell.angle_alpha   90.00
_cell.angle_beta   90.00
_cell.angle_gamma   90.00
#
_symmetry.space_group_name_H-M   'P 1'
#
loop_
_entity.id
_entity.type
_entity.pdbx_description
1 polymer ?
#
loop_
_entity_poly.entity_id
_entity_poly.type
_entity_poly.pdbx_seq_one_letter_code
_entity_poly.pdbx_strand_id
1 'polypeptide(L)' 'MPLMLPKELETKWLLPDLSDEEMSEIHAYEMPAENLHYKPVYTIRTTKERPDGKGNLDHYEWPNLPPLGRDILGSTALFA' A
#
# COMPACT_ATOMS: atom_id res chain seq x y z
N MET A 1 -1.21 -4.88 4.84
CA MET A 1 -0.29 -4.44 3.77
C MET A 1 0.14 -5.68 2.99
N PRO A 2 0.32 -5.61 1.66
CA PRO A 2 0.94 -6.72 0.94
C PRO A 2 2.36 -6.95 1.48
N LEU A 3 2.80 -8.21 1.53
CA LEU A 3 4.16 -8.57 1.91
C LEU A 3 5.09 -8.25 0.75
N MET A 4 5.86 -7.17 0.88
CA MET A 4 6.79 -6.71 -0.16
C MET A 4 8.20 -7.14 0.22
N LEU A 5 8.71 -8.21 -0.38
CA LEU A 5 10.01 -8.78 0.00
C LEU A 5 11.19 -8.11 -0.72
N PRO A 6 12.33 -7.89 -0.04
CA PRO A 6 13.59 -7.58 -0.69
C PRO A 6 14.09 -8.77 -1.50
N LYS A 7 15.03 -8.53 -2.41
CA LYS A 7 15.51 -9.54 -3.38
C LYS A 7 16.01 -10.83 -2.74
N GLU A 8 16.67 -10.71 -1.59
CA GLU A 8 17.21 -11.83 -0.82
C GLU A 8 16.09 -12.73 -0.28
N LEU A 9 15.06 -12.14 0.33
CA LEU A 9 13.92 -12.88 0.88
C LEU A 9 13.00 -13.42 -0.23
N GLU A 10 12.86 -12.71 -1.36
CA GLU A 10 12.16 -13.22 -2.54
C GLU A 10 12.81 -14.53 -3.03
N THR A 11 14.14 -14.59 -3.07
CA THR A 11 14.85 -15.79 -3.52
C THR A 11 14.69 -16.95 -2.53
N LYS A 12 14.78 -16.64 -1.22
CA LYS A 12 14.55 -17.61 -0.14
C LYS A 12 13.12 -18.17 -0.18
N TRP A 13 12.13 -17.33 -0.43
CA TRP A 13 10.71 -17.71 -0.52
C TRP A 13 10.42 -18.77 -1.61
N LEU A 14 11.22 -18.82 -2.67
CA LEU A 14 11.04 -19.75 -3.78
C LEU A 14 11.67 -21.13 -3.55
N LEU A 15 12.38 -21.34 -2.44
CA LEU A 15 13.02 -22.61 -2.14
C LEU A 15 11.97 -23.68 -1.81
N PRO A 16 12.05 -24.87 -2.43
CA PRO A 16 11.08 -25.94 -2.23
C PRO A 16 11.18 -26.59 -0.84
N ASP A 17 12.30 -26.38 -0.15
CA ASP A 17 12.67 -26.95 1.14
C ASP A 17 12.67 -25.92 2.28
N LEU A 18 11.97 -24.79 2.09
CA LEU A 18 11.80 -23.75 3.10
C LEU A 18 11.07 -24.30 4.33
N SER A 19 11.67 -24.18 5.52
CA SER A 19 11.05 -24.67 6.76
C SER A 19 9.91 -23.75 7.24
N ASP A 20 9.05 -24.27 8.12
CA ASP A 20 7.96 -23.49 8.71
C ASP A 20 8.48 -22.32 9.55
N GLU A 21 9.60 -22.49 10.25
CA GLU A 21 10.25 -21.43 11.01
C GLU A 21 10.75 -20.32 10.09
N GLU A 22 11.40 -20.68 8.99
CA GLU A 22 11.91 -19.71 8.01
C GLU A 22 10.78 -18.98 7.28
N MET A 23 9.68 -19.67 7.00
CA MET A 23 8.46 -19.09 6.45
C MET A 23 7.88 -18.03 7.40
N SER A 24 7.85 -18.34 8.70
CA SER A 24 7.39 -17.42 9.75
C SER A 24 8.27 -16.16 9.84
N GLU A 25 9.59 -16.32 9.75
CA GLU A 25 10.53 -15.20 9.71
C GLU A 25 10.30 -14.29 8.49
N ILE A 26 10.05 -14.87 7.32
CA ILE A 26 9.73 -14.09 6.10
C ILE A 26 8.40 -13.34 6.26
N HIS A 27 7.38 -13.96 6.85
CA HIS A 27 6.09 -13.31 7.12
C HIS A 27 6.18 -12.18 8.13
N ALA A 28 7.15 -12.23 9.05
CA ALA A 28 7.39 -11.17 10.03
C ALA A 28 8.07 -9.94 9.42
N TYR A 29 8.57 -10.02 8.18
CA TYR A 29 9.17 -8.87 7.50
C TYR A 29 8.11 -7.82 7.15
N GLU A 30 8.37 -6.58 7.54
CA GLU A 30 7.55 -5.42 7.17
C GLU A 30 8.41 -4.36 6.50
N MET A 31 8.00 -3.93 5.29
CA MET A 31 8.66 -2.82 4.60
C MET A 31 8.36 -1.50 5.33
N PRO A 32 9.39 -0.70 5.68
CA PRO A 32 9.18 0.60 6.32
C PRO A 32 8.27 1.51 5.48
N ALA A 33 7.31 2.16 6.13
CA ALA A 33 6.33 3.02 5.47
C ALA A 33 6.99 4.21 4.75
N GLU A 34 8.13 4.69 5.26
CA GLU A 34 8.91 5.80 4.71
C GLU A 34 9.50 5.46 3.34
N ASN A 35 9.68 4.18 3.03
CA ASN A 35 10.16 3.72 1.72
C ASN A 35 9.02 3.60 0.70
N LEU A 36 7.76 3.67 1.13
CA LEU A 36 6.58 3.56 0.27
C LEU A 36 6.15 4.94 -0.22
N HIS A 37 6.25 5.13 -1.53
CA HIS A 37 5.77 6.33 -2.19
C HIS A 37 4.37 6.06 -2.75
N TYR A 38 3.43 6.94 -2.43
CA TYR A 38 2.05 6.84 -2.93
C TYR A 38 1.54 8.20 -3.38
N LYS A 39 0.57 8.18 -4.30
CA LYS A 39 -0.17 9.36 -4.74
C LYS A 39 -1.59 8.96 -5.16
N PRO A 40 -2.60 9.79 -4.87
CA PRO A 40 -3.95 9.59 -5.39
C PRO A 40 -3.96 9.57 -6.93
N VAL A 41 -4.66 8.60 -7.52
CA VAL A 41 -4.87 8.51 -8.97
C VAL A 41 -6.35 8.46 -9.30
N TYR A 42 -6.69 8.68 -10.57
CA TYR A 42 -8.06 8.50 -11.04
C TYR A 42 -8.43 7.01 -11.08
N THR A 43 -9.72 6.71 -10.95
CA THR A 43 -10.18 5.32 -10.93
C THR A 43 -9.92 4.61 -12.27
N ILE A 44 -9.34 3.41 -12.21
CA ILE A 44 -9.14 2.52 -13.37
C ILE A 44 -10.33 1.56 -13.57
N ARG A 45 -11.38 1.68 -12.75
CA ARG A 45 -12.53 0.75 -12.76
C ARG A 45 -13.65 1.18 -13.70
N THR A 46 -13.42 2.17 -14.55
CA THR A 46 -14.42 2.71 -15.48
C THR A 46 -13.81 2.88 -16.87
N THR A 47 -14.65 2.83 -17.89
CA THR A 47 -14.28 3.15 -19.28
C THR A 47 -14.34 4.64 -19.58
N LYS A 48 -14.81 5.47 -18.63
CA LYS A 48 -14.85 6.93 -18.78
C LYS A 48 -13.43 7.49 -18.71
N GLU A 49 -13.15 8.43 -19.61
CA GLU A 49 -11.91 9.18 -19.57
C GLU A 49 -11.82 10.05 -18.30
N ARG A 50 -10.58 10.29 -17.85
CA ARG A 50 -10.37 11.14 -16.68
C ARG A 50 -10.67 12.61 -17.00
N PRO A 51 -11.36 13.34 -16.09
CA PRO A 51 -11.82 14.71 -16.37
C PRO A 51 -10.73 15.74 -16.67
N ASP A 52 -9.49 15.50 -16.25
CA ASP A 52 -8.36 16.42 -16.39
C ASP A 52 -7.37 16.01 -17.50
N GLY A 53 -7.69 14.96 -18.28
CA GLY A 53 -6.96 14.58 -19.50
C GLY A 53 -5.51 14.10 -19.34
N LYS A 54 -5.04 13.82 -18.11
CA LYS A 54 -3.68 13.29 -17.88
C LYS A 54 -3.61 11.77 -18.09
N GLY A 55 -2.46 11.13 -17.83
CA GLY A 55 -2.31 9.68 -17.94
C GLY A 55 -2.83 8.92 -16.71
N ASN A 56 -3.15 7.63 -16.82
CA ASN A 56 -3.80 6.87 -15.72
C ASN A 56 -3.00 6.82 -14.41
N LEU A 57 -1.68 6.95 -14.47
CA LEU A 57 -0.80 6.92 -13.30
C LEU A 57 -0.44 8.31 -12.77
N ASP A 58 -0.98 9.38 -13.37
CA ASP A 58 -0.74 10.74 -12.90
C ASP A 58 -1.63 11.10 -11.71
N HIS A 59 -1.10 11.94 -10.82
CA HIS A 59 -1.83 12.45 -9.66
C HIS A 59 -3.20 13.01 -10.08
N TYR A 60 -4.23 12.69 -9.31
CA TYR A 60 -5.57 13.22 -9.50
C TYR A 60 -6.07 13.85 -8.21
N GLU A 61 -6.45 15.13 -8.30
CA GLU A 61 -6.99 15.89 -7.17
C GLU A 61 -8.49 15.63 -7.06
N TRP A 62 -8.89 14.86 -6.06
CA TRP A 62 -10.30 14.55 -5.85
C TRP A 62 -11.02 15.74 -5.21
N PRO A 63 -12.15 16.20 -5.79
CA PRO A 63 -12.91 17.30 -5.20
C PRO A 63 -13.56 16.85 -3.89
N ASN A 64 -13.63 17.76 -2.92
CA ASN A 64 -14.32 17.55 -1.64
C ASN A 64 -13.78 16.39 -0.79
N LEU A 65 -12.47 16.13 -0.84
CA LEU A 65 -11.84 15.19 0.09
C LEU A 65 -12.00 15.70 1.53
N PRO A 66 -12.36 14.83 2.49
CA PRO A 66 -12.30 15.20 3.90
C PRO A 66 -10.85 15.54 4.30
N PRO A 67 -10.65 16.39 5.32
CA PRO A 67 -9.32 16.62 5.86
C PRO A 67 -8.72 15.29 6.34
N LEU A 68 -7.40 15.16 6.25
CA LEU A 68 -6.70 13.98 6.76
C LEU A 68 -7.01 13.78 8.24
N GLY A 69 -7.27 12.53 8.61
CA GLY A 69 -7.46 12.13 10.00
C GLY A 69 -6.24 12.47 10.85
N ARG A 70 -6.48 12.74 12.14
CA ARG A 70 -5.41 12.79 13.14
C ARG A 70 -5.36 11.44 13.82
N ASP A 71 -4.55 10.53 13.29
CA ASP A 71 -4.33 9.23 13.90
C ASP A 71 -3.40 9.43 15.11
N ILE A 72 -3.98 9.85 16.23
CA ILE A 72 -3.28 9.93 17.52
C ILE A 72 -3.36 8.54 18.14
N LEU A 73 -2.21 7.90 18.37
CA LEU A 73 -2.10 6.64 19.11
C LEU A 73 -2.74 6.82 20.51
N GLY A 74 -4.03 6.49 20.63
CA GLY A 74 -4.77 6.59 21.89
C GLY A 74 -6.20 7.16 21.80
N SER A 75 -6.68 7.63 20.65
CA SER A 75 -8.07 8.10 20.54
C SER A 75 -8.91 7.16 19.69
N THR A 76 -9.64 6.27 20.37
CA THR A 76 -10.84 5.62 19.83
C THR A 76 -11.89 6.70 19.57
N ALA A 77 -11.78 7.41 18.46
CA ALA A 77 -12.84 8.31 18.01
C ALA A 77 -13.86 7.49 17.22
N LEU A 78 -14.84 6.95 17.96
CA LEU A 78 -16.12 6.51 17.42
C LEU A 78 -16.69 7.62 16.54
N PHE A 79 -17.01 7.27 15.28
CA PHE A 79 -17.77 8.12 14.38
C PHE A 79 -19.10 8.52 15.06
N ALA A 80 -19.31 9.83 15.19
CA ALA A 80 -20.57 10.45 15.55
C ALA A 80 -21.08 11.28 14.36
#